data_AF-A0A2S5WJ75-F1
#
_entry.id   AF-A0A2S5WJ75-F1
#
_cell.length_a   1.000
_cell.length_b   1.000
_cell.length_c   1.000
_cell.angle_alpha   90.00
_cell.angle_beta   90.00
_cell.angle_gamma   90.00
#
_symmetry.space_group_name_H-M   'P 1'
#
loop_
_entity.id
_entity.type
_entity.pdbx_description
1 polymer ?
#
loop_
_entity_poly.entity_id
_entity_poly.type
_entity_poly.pdbx_seq_one_letter_code
_entity_poly.pdbx_strand_id
1 'polypeptide(L)' 'MTNETWCIAGGENGADRRLADALLRGGSTVAIVGRDVAPFALLVDDYADAIMPVELTATTPRRSRSCARASS' A
#
# COMPACT_ATOMS: atom_id res chain seq x y z
N MET A 1 -12.62 -9.37 14.25
CA MET A 1 -11.96 -8.26 13.53
C MET A 1 -10.91 -8.91 12.65
N THR A 2 -11.18 -9.02 11.35
CA THR A 2 -10.26 -9.65 10.41
C THR A 2 -9.05 -8.73 10.23
N ASN A 3 -7.88 -9.22 10.62
CA ASN A 3 -6.61 -8.49 10.55
C ASN A 3 -6.07 -8.56 9.12
N GLU A 4 -6.90 -8.17 8.15
CA GLU A 4 -6.62 -8.32 6.72
C GLU A 4 -5.76 -7.14 6.24
N THR A 5 -4.57 -7.46 5.76
CA THR A 5 -3.67 -6.48 5.14
C THR A 5 -3.92 -6.42 3.64
N TRP A 6 -4.28 -5.24 3.15
CA TRP A 6 -4.59 -4.99 1.74
C TRP A 6 -3.34 -4.55 0.99
N CYS A 7 -3.10 -5.14 -0.18
CA CYS A 7 -1.93 -4.81 -0.97
C CYS A 7 -2.27 -4.08 -2.24
N ILE A 8 -1.77 -2.85 -2.34
CA ILE A 8 -1.98 -1.97 -3.47
C ILE A 8 -0.67 -1.88 -4.25
N ALA A 9 -0.74 -2.25 -5.54
CA ALA A 9 0.36 -1.95 -6.45
C ALA A 9 0.31 -0.45 -6.76
N GLY A 10 1.32 0.29 -6.30
CA GLY A 10 1.46 1.72 -6.55
C GLY A 10 1.56 1.99 -8.05
N GLY A 11 0.71 2.87 -8.56
CA GLY A 11 0.64 3.28 -9.95
C GLY A 11 0.75 4.80 -10.08
N GLU A 12 1.04 5.27 -11.29
CA GLU A 12 1.36 6.69 -11.53
C GLU A 12 0.13 7.63 -11.51
N ASN A 13 -1.07 7.07 -11.29
CA ASN A 13 -2.34 7.75 -11.58
C ASN A 13 -3.04 8.31 -10.33
N GLY A 14 -2.53 8.03 -9.13
CA GLY A 14 -3.08 8.52 -7.85
C GLY A 14 -4.42 7.91 -7.40
N ALA A 15 -5.01 6.99 -8.18
CA ALA A 15 -6.22 6.26 -7.81
C ALA A 15 -5.98 5.29 -6.64
N ASP A 16 -4.80 4.70 -6.62
CA ASP A 16 -4.20 3.92 -5.55
C ASP A 16 -4.10 4.69 -4.22
N ARG A 17 -3.75 5.97 -4.25
CA ARG A 17 -3.77 6.83 -3.05
C ARG A 17 -5.16 6.99 -2.45
N ARG A 18 -6.18 7.20 -3.29
CA ARG A 18 -7.57 7.34 -2.81
C ARG A 18 -8.10 6.03 -2.23
N LEU A 19 -7.76 4.90 -2.85
CA LEU A 19 -8.09 3.58 -2.34
C LEU A 19 -7.41 3.30 -0.99
N ALA A 20 -6.12 3.64 -0.87
CA ALA A 20 -5.37 3.49 0.38
C ALA A 20 -6.03 4.27 1.53
N ASP A 21 -6.35 5.55 1.31
CA ASP A 21 -7.02 6.38 2.34
C ASP A 21 -8.38 5.77 2.76
N ALA A 22 -9.18 5.30 1.80
CA ALA A 22 -10.47 4.69 2.12
C ALA A 22 -10.34 3.41 2.97
N LEU A 23 -9.36 2.55 2.67
CA LEU A 23 -9.10 1.32 3.44
C LEU A 23 -8.58 1.63 4.85
N LEU A 24 -7.68 2.61 4.97
CA LEU A 24 -7.14 3.05 6.26
C LEU A 24 -8.22 3.67 7.15
N ARG A 25 -9.10 4.51 6.59
CA ARG A 25 -10.29 5.04 7.30
C ARG A 25 -11.24 3.94 7.76
N GLY A 26 -11.32 2.83 7.02
CA GLY A 26 -12.08 1.64 7.38
C GLY A 26 -11.42 0.78 8.47
N GLY A 27 -10.24 1.16 8.96
CA GLY A 27 -9.49 0.40 9.97
C GLY A 27 -8.71 -0.78 9.41
N SER A 28 -8.53 -0.87 8.09
CA SER A 28 -7.70 -1.90 7.46
C SER A 28 -6.22 -1.48 7.44
N THR A 29 -5.32 -2.46 7.41
CA THR A 29 -3.88 -2.21 7.19
C THR A 29 -3.57 -2.26 5.69
N VAL A 30 -2.72 -1.37 5.19
CA VAL A 30 -2.40 -1.25 3.76
C VAL A 30 -0.90 -1.38 3.52
N ALA A 31 -0.50 -2.29 2.64
CA ALA A 31 0.86 -2.35 2.10
C ALA A 31 0.86 -1.80 0.66
N ILE A 32 1.72 -0.83 0.39
CA ILE A 32 1.83 -0.17 -0.92
C ILE A 32 3.14 -0.59 -1.55
N VAL A 33 3.07 -1.18 -2.73
CA VAL A 33 4.25 -1.73 -3.41
C VAL A 33 4.37 -1.09 -4.79
N GLY A 34 5.40 -0.28 -5.00
CA GLY A 34 5.55 0.50 -6.24
C GLY A 34 6.96 1.03 -6.44
N ARG A 35 7.27 1.59 -7.62
CA ARG A 35 8.57 2.24 -7.86
C ARG A 35 8.63 3.64 -7.27
N ASP A 36 7.49 4.31 -7.19
CA ASP A 36 7.35 5.61 -6.56
C ASP A 36 6.33 5.49 -5.43
N VAL A 37 6.79 5.77 -4.22
CA VAL A 37 5.98 5.78 -3.00
C VAL A 37 5.84 7.19 -2.41
N ALA A 38 6.45 8.21 -3.02
CA ALA A 38 6.37 9.59 -2.55
C ALA A 38 4.94 10.14 -2.44
N PRO A 39 3.98 9.79 -3.33
CA PRO A 39 2.59 10.26 -3.22
C PRO A 39 1.87 9.83 -1.93
N PHE A 40 2.41 8.84 -1.21
CA PHE A 40 1.83 8.29 0.01
C PHE A 40 2.45 8.83 1.30
N ALA A 41 3.46 9.71 1.22
CA ALA A 41 4.17 10.22 2.40
C ALA A 41 3.23 10.84 3.46
N LEU A 42 2.20 11.58 3.03
CA LEU A 42 1.20 12.13 3.94
C LEU A 42 0.35 11.05 4.63
N LEU A 43 0.01 9.96 3.92
CA LEU A 43 -0.74 8.86 4.53
C LEU A 43 0.13 8.09 5.55
N VAL A 44 1.43 7.99 5.31
CA VAL A 44 2.38 7.40 6.27
C VAL A 44 2.45 8.23 7.55
N ASP A 45 2.45 9.55 7.42
CA ASP A 45 2.42 10.47 8.57
C ASP A 45 1.10 10.35 9.36
N ASP A 46 -0.04 10.31 8.65
CA ASP A 46 -1.37 10.28 9.25
C ASP A 46 -1.72 8.93 9.93
N TYR A 47 -1.27 7.81 9.34
CA TYR A 47 -1.72 6.47 9.74
C TYR A 47 -0.61 5.57 10.29
N ALA A 48 0.66 6.02 10.24
CA ALA A 48 1.83 5.35 10.82
C ALA A 48 1.84 3.83 10.56
N ASP A 49 1.66 3.02 11.61
CA ASP A 49 1.77 1.56 11.56
C ASP A 49 0.69 0.87 10.71
N ALA A 50 -0.39 1.56 10.36
CA ALA A 50 -1.44 1.00 9.52
C ALA A 50 -1.09 1.01 8.02
N ILE A 51 0.00 1.68 7.62
CA ILE A 51 0.46 1.74 6.23
C ILE A 51 1.95 1.39 6.10
N MET A 52 2.28 0.52 5.15
CA MET A 52 3.66 0.10 4.88
C MET A 52 4.00 0.29 3.40
N PRO A 53 4.66 1.39 3.01
CA PRO A 53 5.19 1.58 1.66
C PRO A 53 6.45 0.73 1.44
N VAL A 54 6.53 0.07 0.30
CA VAL A 54 7.64 -0.77 -0.14
C VAL A 54 8.05 -0.31 -1.54
N GLU A 55 9.17 0.38 -1.62
CA GLU A 55 9.75 0.82 -2.88
C GLU A 55 10.45 -0.34 -3.59
N LEU A 56 10.00 -0.65 -4.81
CA LEU A 56 10.63 -1.64 -5.67
C LEU A 56 11.80 -1.00 -6.43
N THR A 57 12.98 -0.99 -5.82
CA THR A 57 14.22 -0.71 -6.55
C THR A 57 14.55 -1.90 -7.46
N ALA A 58 14.78 -1.60 -8.74
CA ALA A 58 15.01 -2.60 -9.79
C ALA A 58 16.34 -3.34 -9.60
N THR A 59 16.41 -4.28 -8.65
CA THR A 59 17.53 -5.24 -8.59
C THR A 59 17.23 -6.59 -7.96
N THR A 60 15.97 -6.94 -7.67
CA THR A 60 15.62 -8.36 -7.42
C THR A 60 14.11 -8.57 -7.57
N PRO A 61 13.63 -9.58 -8.33
CA PRO A 61 12.24 -10.01 -8.28
C PRO A 61 12.01 -10.77 -6.98
N ARG A 62 12.02 -10.08 -5.84
CA ARG A 62 11.65 -10.66 -4.55
C ARG A 62 10.13 -10.57 -4.47
N ARG A 63 9.45 -11.63 -4.94
CA ARG A 63 8.01 -11.81 -4.71
C ARG A 63 7.77 -11.79 -3.19
N SER A 64 7.30 -10.68 -2.65
CA SER A 64 6.75 -10.59 -1.31
C SER A 64 5.45 -11.42 -1.29
N ARG A 65 5.58 -12.68 -0.85
CA ARG A 65 4.48 -13.67 -0.79
C ARG A 65 3.34 -13.32 0.17
N SER A 66 3.43 -12.20 0.90
CA SER A 66 2.46 -11.81 1.91
C SER A 66 1.31 -10.94 1.38
N CYS A 67 1.37 -10.50 0.13
CA CYS A 67 0.40 -9.55 -0.41
C CYS A 67 -0.71 -10.23 -1.21
N ALA A 68 -1.85 -10.51 -0.56
CA ALA A 68 -3.06 -10.90 -1.26
C ALA A 68 -3.59 -9.70 -2.04
N ARG A 69 -3.56 -9.81 -3.37
CA ARG A 69 -3.99 -8.77 -4.29
C ARG A 69 -5.50 -8.59 -4.17
N ALA A 70 -5.93 -7.42 -3.71
CA ALA A 70 -7.31 -7.00 -3.82
C ALA A 70 -7.64 -6.76 -5.29
N SER A 71 -8.29 -7.73 -5.93
CA SER A 71 -8.79 -7.62 -7.29
C SER A 71 -10.30 -7.39 -7.15
N SER A 72 -10.76 -6.19 -7.52
CA SER A 72 -12.20 -5.92 -7.66
C SER A 72 -12.77 -6.61 -8.90
#